data_AF-A0A6L8U3U6-F1
#
_entry.id   AF-A0A6L8U3U6-F1
#
_cell.length_a   1.000
_cell.length_b   1.000
_cell.length_c   1.000
_cell.angle_alpha   90.00
_cell.angle_beta   90.00
_cell.angle_gamma   90.00
#
_symmetry.space_group_name_H-M   'P 1'
#
loop_
_entity.id
_entity.type
_entity.pdbx_description
1 polymer ?
#
loop_
_entity_poly.entity_id
_entity_poly.type
_entity_poly.pdbx_seq_one_letter_code
_entity_poly.pdbx_strand_id
1 'polypeptide(L)'
;MKKYIILIACSLFWIACERDIFDKDYRAVLEKNSFSEGFYMGYFVLQDQEYWCEIEFRADNYEEWPSGGAAFQKEMSCLTTGIFNISNATLTFKLDKYKFPDFPLPCNSRMILPGDYRIHLITKDDSLVFSKGVGKDKIKYHLQKLAE
;
A
#
# COMPACT_ATOMS: atom_id res chain seq x y z
N MET A 1 61.66 8.08 9.00
CA MET A 1 60.86 7.53 7.88
C MET A 1 59.47 7.21 8.44
N LYS A 2 58.54 8.15 8.60
CA LYS A 2 57.47 8.61 7.68
C LYS A 2 56.82 7.52 6.80
N LYS A 3 55.54 7.23 7.13
CA LYS A 3 54.43 6.70 6.31
C LYS A 3 54.51 5.17 6.08
N TYR A 4 53.48 4.36 6.32
CA TYR A 4 52.10 4.52 5.83
C TYR A 4 51.03 4.04 6.83
N ILE A 5 50.00 4.89 6.93
CA ILE A 5 48.73 4.71 7.60
C ILE A 5 47.77 4.00 6.64
N ILE A 6 47.15 2.93 7.15
CA ILE A 6 45.75 2.49 6.99
C ILE A 6 45.07 2.77 5.63
N LEU A 7 44.89 1.68 4.87
CA LEU A 7 44.01 1.49 3.71
C LEU A 7 43.47 0.07 3.93
N ILE A 8 42.20 -0.23 4.19
CA ILE A 8 40.98 0.11 3.47
C ILE A 8 39.81 -0.06 4.46
N ALA A 9 39.16 1.05 4.83
CA ALA A 9 37.83 1.05 5.43
C ALA A 9 36.86 1.65 4.40
N CYS A 10 36.67 0.96 3.27
CA CYS A 10 35.74 1.38 2.21
C CYS A 10 34.82 0.23 1.73
N SER A 11 34.49 -0.71 2.62
CA SER A 11 33.52 -1.78 2.31
C SER A 11 32.28 -1.79 3.22
N LEU A 12 32.09 -0.77 4.08
CA LEU A 12 30.96 -0.71 5.02
C LEU A 12 29.93 0.40 4.72
N PHE A 13 29.97 1.04 3.55
CA PHE A 13 29.05 2.13 3.21
C PHE A 13 28.01 1.79 2.13
N TRP A 14 27.76 0.51 1.88
CA TRP A 14 26.71 0.03 0.96
C TRP A 14 25.68 -0.88 1.66
N ILE A 15 25.47 -0.68 2.96
CA ILE A 15 24.11 -0.83 3.50
C ILE A 15 23.54 0.58 3.53
N ALA A 16 23.37 1.15 2.34
CA ALA A 16 22.30 2.09 2.13
C ALA A 16 21.03 1.29 2.39
N CYS A 17 20.65 1.22 3.68
CA CYS A 17 19.28 1.01 4.04
C CYS A 17 18.58 2.16 3.33
N GLU A 18 17.99 1.88 2.16
CA GLU A 18 16.98 2.71 1.55
C GLU A 18 15.87 2.82 2.58
N ARG A 19 16.09 3.73 3.54
CA ARG A 19 15.08 4.25 4.42
C ARG A 19 14.21 5.04 3.47
N ASP A 20 13.24 4.31 2.93
CA ASP A 20 12.14 4.77 2.13
C ASP A 20 11.77 6.17 2.62
N ILE A 21 11.92 7.18 1.75
CA ILE A 21 11.83 8.60 2.11
C ILE A 21 10.48 8.91 2.78
N PHE A 22 9.50 8.03 2.61
CA PHE A 22 8.18 8.07 3.23
C PHE A 22 8.11 7.60 4.70
N ASP A 23 9.10 6.87 5.21
CA ASP A 23 9.17 6.52 6.65
C ASP A 23 9.75 7.66 7.50
N LYS A 24 10.26 8.74 6.87
CA LYS A 24 10.56 9.99 7.58
C LYS A 24 9.26 10.69 7.92
N ASP A 25 8.73 10.34 9.08
CA ASP A 25 8.04 11.25 10.00
C ASP A 25 7.05 12.23 9.33
N TYR A 26 6.25 11.72 8.39
CA TYR A 26 4.97 12.36 8.13
C TYR A 26 4.17 12.12 9.41
N ARG A 27 4.15 13.13 10.28
CA ARG A 27 3.00 13.37 11.14
C ARG A 27 1.81 13.51 10.20
N ALA A 28 1.31 12.37 9.74
CA ALA A 28 0.03 12.23 9.08
C ALA A 28 -0.90 13.03 9.96
N VAL A 29 -1.40 14.15 9.44
CA VAL A 29 -2.49 14.84 10.09
C VAL A 29 -3.68 13.91 9.88
N LEU A 30 -3.78 12.93 10.78
CA LEU A 30 -4.89 12.00 10.88
C LEU A 30 -6.05 12.85 11.36
N GLU A 31 -6.73 13.51 10.43
CA GLU A 31 -8.05 14.00 10.72
C GLU A 31 -8.92 12.76 10.88
N LYS A 32 -9.12 12.32 12.12
CA LYS A 32 -9.86 11.09 12.47
C LYS A 32 -11.23 10.96 11.78
N ASN A 33 -11.78 12.06 11.29
CA ASN A 33 -13.08 12.17 10.61
C ASN A 33 -12.96 12.55 9.12
N SER A 34 -11.79 12.40 8.50
CA SER A 34 -11.56 12.72 7.08
C SER A 34 -11.70 11.51 6.14
N PHE A 35 -12.09 10.34 6.64
CA PHE A 35 -12.46 9.27 5.72
C PHE A 35 -13.85 9.54 5.14
N SER A 36 -13.99 9.46 3.81
CA SER A 36 -15.28 9.48 3.14
C SER A 36 -15.46 8.20 2.32
N GLU A 37 -16.69 7.70 2.26
CA GLU A 37 -17.03 6.53 1.43
C GLU A 37 -16.95 6.87 -0.05
N GLY A 38 -16.78 5.85 -0.91
CA GLY A 38 -16.72 6.00 -2.36
C GLY A 38 -15.66 5.12 -3.02
N PHE A 39 -15.41 5.39 -4.30
CA PHE A 39 -14.39 4.71 -5.08
C PHE A 39 -13.06 5.44 -4.96
N TYR A 40 -12.02 4.67 -4.63
CA TYR A 40 -10.65 5.14 -4.52
C TYR A 40 -9.80 4.41 -5.55
N MET A 41 -9.18 5.14 -6.48
CA MET A 41 -8.36 4.60 -7.54
C MET A 41 -6.93 5.13 -7.44
N GLY A 42 -5.96 4.30 -7.80
CA GLY A 42 -4.58 4.70 -7.90
C GLY A 42 -3.70 3.48 -8.07
N TYR A 43 -2.60 3.43 -7.32
CA TYR A 43 -1.63 2.36 -7.45
C TYR A 43 -1.22 1.79 -6.09
N PHE A 44 -0.79 0.54 -6.11
CA PHE A 44 -0.02 -0.03 -5.02
C PHE A 44 1.36 -0.49 -5.52
N VAL A 45 2.36 -0.34 -4.67
CA VAL A 45 3.76 -0.67 -4.97
C VAL A 45 4.10 -1.98 -4.25
N LEU A 46 4.61 -2.95 -5.01
CA LEU A 46 5.13 -4.22 -4.51
C LEU A 46 6.47 -4.50 -5.18
N GLN A 47 7.55 -4.61 -4.41
CA GLN A 47 8.91 -4.85 -4.92
C GLN A 47 9.30 -3.89 -6.05
N ASP A 48 9.14 -2.60 -5.81
CA ASP A 48 9.45 -1.51 -6.76
C ASP A 48 8.65 -1.51 -8.07
N GLN A 49 7.60 -2.34 -8.15
CA GLN A 49 6.66 -2.35 -9.26
C GLN A 49 5.32 -1.73 -8.87
N GLU A 50 4.84 -0.82 -9.70
CA GLU A 50 3.53 -0.17 -9.55
C GLU A 50 2.45 -0.99 -10.25
N TYR A 51 1.35 -1.22 -9.52
CA TYR A 51 0.16 -1.90 -10.01
C TYR A 51 -1.06 -1.03 -9.73
N TRP A 52 -1.85 -0.76 -10.76
CA TRP A 52 -3.12 -0.09 -10.64
C TRP A 52 -4.11 -0.92 -9.82
N CYS A 53 -4.83 -0.24 -8.93
CA CYS A 53 -5.90 -0.82 -8.15
C CYS A 53 -7.01 0.20 -7.89
N GLU A 54 -8.20 -0.32 -7.70
CA GLU A 54 -9.38 0.43 -7.32
C GLU A 54 -10.04 -0.26 -6.14
N ILE A 55 -10.48 0.51 -5.16
CA ILE A 55 -11.13 0.01 -3.95
C ILE A 55 -12.37 0.87 -3.71
N GLU A 56 -13.52 0.23 -3.69
CA GLU A 56 -14.75 0.83 -3.20
C GLU A 56 -14.84 0.63 -1.69
N PHE A 57 -15.17 1.70 -0.98
CA PHE A 57 -15.50 1.65 0.45
C PHE A 57 -16.95 2.09 0.65
N ARG A 58 -17.74 1.26 1.34
CA ARG A 58 -19.15 1.54 1.65
C ARG A 58 -19.53 0.95 3.01
N ALA A 59 -20.03 1.79 3.92
CA ALA A 59 -20.20 1.47 5.32
C ALA A 59 -18.93 0.84 5.92
N ASP A 60 -19.00 -0.42 6.37
CA ASP A 60 -17.90 -1.20 6.91
C ASP A 60 -17.27 -2.17 5.89
N ASN A 61 -17.69 -2.12 4.62
CA ASN A 61 -17.25 -3.04 3.58
C ASN A 61 -16.27 -2.39 2.61
N TYR A 62 -15.30 -3.19 2.14
CA TYR A 62 -14.47 -2.85 1.01
C TYR A 62 -14.63 -3.87 -0.12
N GLU A 63 -14.45 -3.40 -1.34
CA GLU A 63 -14.44 -4.23 -2.52
C GLU A 63 -13.39 -3.74 -3.51
N GLU A 64 -12.46 -4.61 -3.90
CA GLU A 64 -11.46 -4.26 -4.91
C GLU A 64 -12.02 -4.43 -6.32
N TRP A 65 -11.78 -3.47 -7.20
CA TRP A 65 -12.21 -3.47 -8.60
C TRP A 65 -10.99 -3.48 -9.53
N PRO A 66 -11.10 -4.08 -10.74
CA PRO A 66 -10.11 -3.85 -11.78
C PRO A 66 -10.15 -2.38 -12.20
N SER A 67 -8.99 -1.74 -12.35
CA SER A 67 -8.87 -0.30 -12.63
C SER A 67 -9.17 0.09 -14.10
N GLY A 68 -10.13 -0.58 -14.74
CA GLY A 68 -10.71 -0.11 -16.01
C GLY A 68 -9.74 0.02 -17.20
N GLY A 69 -8.92 -1.00 -17.50
CA GLY A 69 -8.08 -1.03 -18.71
C GLY A 69 -6.62 -0.61 -18.50
N ALA A 70 -6.19 -0.44 -17.24
CA ALA A 70 -4.80 -0.24 -16.89
C ALA A 70 -3.92 -1.42 -17.35
N ALA A 71 -2.78 -1.11 -17.98
CA ALA A 71 -1.84 -2.10 -18.50
C ALA A 71 -1.19 -2.96 -17.39
N PHE A 72 -0.90 -2.34 -16.24
CA PHE A 72 -0.31 -3.00 -15.07
C PHE A 72 -1.27 -2.89 -13.91
N GLN A 73 -2.25 -3.79 -13.84
CA GLN A 73 -3.23 -3.82 -12.74
C GLN A 73 -3.00 -5.01 -11.82
N LYS A 74 -3.50 -4.91 -10.60
CA LYS A 74 -3.62 -6.04 -9.69
C LYS A 74 -4.34 -7.21 -10.39
N GLU A 75 -3.80 -8.42 -10.25
CA GLU A 75 -4.38 -9.61 -10.87
C GLU A 75 -5.82 -9.83 -10.40
N MET A 76 -6.73 -10.18 -11.33
CA MET A 76 -8.16 -10.35 -11.03
C MET A 76 -8.41 -11.44 -9.97
N SER A 77 -7.61 -12.51 -9.97
CA SER A 77 -7.65 -13.57 -8.95
C SER A 77 -7.21 -13.11 -7.57
N CYS A 78 -6.57 -11.94 -7.45
CA CYS A 78 -6.15 -11.34 -6.18
C CYS A 78 -7.09 -10.26 -5.67
N LEU A 79 -8.15 -9.91 -6.41
CA LEU A 79 -9.13 -8.93 -5.97
C LEU A 79 -9.98 -9.52 -4.85
N THR A 80 -10.05 -8.79 -3.73
CA THR A 80 -10.71 -9.25 -2.50
C THR A 80 -11.87 -8.35 -2.13
N THR A 81 -12.78 -8.90 -1.34
CA THR A 81 -13.82 -8.16 -0.64
C THR A 81 -13.84 -8.59 0.82
N GLY A 82 -14.28 -7.69 1.69
CA GLY A 82 -14.58 -8.00 3.07
C GLY A 82 -14.85 -6.75 3.88
N ILE A 83 -14.42 -6.78 5.13
CA ILE A 83 -14.70 -5.73 6.10
C ILE A 83 -13.43 -4.91 6.34
N PHE A 84 -13.56 -3.60 6.39
CA PHE A 84 -12.48 -2.71 6.81
C PHE A 84 -12.82 -1.99 8.11
N ASN A 85 -11.80 -1.57 8.84
CA ASN A 85 -11.95 -0.75 10.04
C ASN A 85 -10.79 0.24 10.15
N ILE A 86 -11.10 1.48 10.54
CA ILE A 86 -10.11 2.53 10.81
C ILE A 86 -10.04 2.73 12.32
N SER A 87 -8.89 2.45 12.92
CA SER A 87 -8.63 2.68 14.34
C SER A 87 -7.29 3.35 14.53
N ASN A 88 -7.31 4.56 15.10
CA ASN A 88 -6.12 5.40 15.29
C ASN A 88 -5.37 5.64 13.97
N ALA A 89 -4.17 5.08 13.83
CA ALA A 89 -3.31 5.17 12.65
C ALA A 89 -3.28 3.85 11.86
N THR A 90 -4.28 3.00 12.04
CA THR A 90 -4.34 1.66 11.46
C THR A 90 -5.62 1.47 10.65
N LEU A 91 -5.46 0.97 9.43
CA LEU A 91 -6.52 0.50 8.56
C LEU A 91 -6.42 -1.04 8.50
N THR A 92 -7.42 -1.71 9.08
CA THR A 92 -7.47 -3.18 9.15
C THR A 92 -8.44 -3.70 8.11
N PHE A 93 -7.99 -4.65 7.30
CA PHE A 93 -8.81 -5.35 6.32
C PHE A 93 -8.96 -6.82 6.71
N LYS A 94 -10.20 -7.30 6.78
CA LYS A 94 -10.52 -8.72 6.95
C LYS A 94 -11.01 -9.29 5.63
N LEU A 95 -10.49 -10.45 5.24
CA LEU A 95 -10.97 -11.16 4.06
C LEU A 95 -12.33 -11.78 4.34
N ASP A 96 -13.29 -11.55 3.46
CA ASP A 96 -14.49 -12.40 3.35
C ASP A 96 -14.27 -13.42 2.23
N LYS A 97 -14.06 -12.94 1.00
CA LYS A 97 -13.86 -13.79 -0.18
C LYS A 97 -13.00 -13.12 -1.24
N TYR A 98 -12.51 -13.92 -2.19
CA TYR A 98 -12.03 -13.42 -3.47
C TYR A 98 -13.21 -12.98 -4.31
N LYS A 99 -13.05 -11.86 -5.01
CA LYS A 99 -14.09 -11.28 -5.85
C LYS A 99 -14.32 -12.09 -7.13
N PHE A 100 -13.25 -12.58 -7.73
CA PHE A 100 -13.27 -13.43 -8.93
C PHE A 100 -12.58 -14.76 -8.65
N PRO A 101 -13.21 -15.67 -7.86
CA PRO A 101 -12.56 -16.90 -7.41
C PRO A 101 -12.24 -17.88 -8.55
N ASP A 102 -12.97 -17.81 -9.67
CA ASP A 102 -12.78 -18.70 -10.83
C ASP A 102 -11.79 -18.15 -11.87
N PHE A 103 -11.10 -17.05 -11.58
CA PHE A 103 -10.15 -16.46 -12.54
C PHE A 103 -8.91 -17.38 -12.69
N PRO A 104 -8.45 -17.68 -13.92
CA PRO A 104 -7.55 -18.82 -14.17
C PRO A 104 -6.10 -18.61 -13.73
N LEU A 105 -5.71 -17.41 -13.28
CA LEU A 105 -4.34 -17.12 -12.87
C LEU A 105 -4.16 -17.28 -11.35
N PRO A 106 -3.07 -17.92 -10.89
CA PRO A 106 -2.82 -18.04 -9.46
C PRO A 106 -2.56 -16.67 -8.84
N CYS A 107 -3.15 -16.40 -7.68
CA CYS A 107 -2.92 -15.13 -6.99
C CYS A 107 -1.58 -15.13 -6.24
N ASN A 108 -0.78 -14.07 -6.42
CA ASN A 108 0.31 -13.75 -5.51
C ASN A 108 -0.26 -13.25 -4.17
N SER A 109 -0.07 -14.02 -3.10
CA SER A 109 -0.59 -13.72 -1.76
C SER A 109 -0.09 -12.39 -1.17
N ARG A 110 0.95 -11.76 -1.72
CA ARG A 110 1.36 -10.40 -1.32
C ARG A 110 0.49 -9.31 -1.92
N MET A 111 -0.24 -9.61 -2.99
CA MET A 111 -1.13 -8.68 -3.65
C MET A 111 -2.49 -8.59 -2.95
N ILE A 112 -2.89 -9.56 -2.12
CA ILE A 112 -4.19 -9.50 -1.42
C ILE A 112 -4.21 -8.39 -0.35
N LEU A 113 -5.37 -7.73 -0.22
CA LEU A 113 -5.57 -6.61 0.70
C LEU A 113 -5.66 -6.95 2.20
N PRO A 114 -6.09 -8.16 2.65
CA PRO A 114 -6.21 -8.46 4.07
C PRO A 114 -4.95 -8.19 4.91
N GLY A 115 -5.16 -7.74 6.15
CA GLY A 115 -4.14 -7.45 7.14
C GLY A 115 -4.26 -6.06 7.76
N ASP A 116 -3.30 -5.72 8.62
CA ASP A 116 -3.21 -4.42 9.27
C ASP A 116 -2.22 -3.52 8.54
N TYR A 117 -2.68 -2.33 8.17
CA TYR A 117 -1.89 -1.33 7.46
C TYR A 117 -1.74 -0.08 8.30
N ARG A 118 -0.53 0.48 8.30
CA ARG A 118 -0.27 1.80 8.86
C ARG A 118 -0.77 2.86 7.90
N ILE A 119 -1.60 3.77 8.41
CA ILE A 119 -2.09 4.94 7.69
C ILE A 119 -0.99 6.01 7.71
N HIS A 120 -0.67 6.53 6.53
CA HIS A 120 0.27 7.64 6.32
C HIS A 120 -0.43 8.94 5.92
N LEU A 121 -1.58 8.84 5.25
CA LEU A 121 -2.39 9.99 4.86
C LEU A 121 -3.84 9.58 4.69
N ILE A 122 -4.73 10.42 5.19
CA ILE A 122 -6.17 10.34 4.95
C ILE A 122 -6.72 11.77 4.89
N THR A 123 -7.13 12.20 3.70
CA THR A 123 -7.74 13.52 3.49
C THR A 123 -9.23 13.35 3.21
N LYS A 124 -10.01 14.41 3.52
CA LYS A 124 -11.48 14.37 3.53
C LYS A 124 -12.05 13.85 2.20
N ASP A 125 -11.40 14.17 1.09
CA ASP A 125 -11.95 13.93 -0.23
C ASP A 125 -10.91 13.59 -1.31
N ASP A 126 -9.62 13.40 -0.99
CA ASP A 126 -8.59 13.38 -2.05
C ASP A 126 -7.58 12.24 -2.00
N SER A 127 -7.15 11.77 -0.83
CA SER A 127 -5.98 10.90 -0.76
C SER A 127 -6.01 9.95 0.44
N LEU A 128 -5.79 8.68 0.14
CA LEU A 128 -5.63 7.59 1.09
C LEU A 128 -4.30 6.90 0.81
N VAL A 129 -3.34 7.05 1.73
CA VAL A 129 -2.00 6.44 1.64
C VAL A 129 -1.77 5.57 2.86
N PHE A 130 -1.49 4.30 2.65
CA PHE A 130 -1.30 3.32 3.72
C PHE A 130 -0.32 2.22 3.29
N SER A 131 0.34 1.56 4.24
CA SER A 131 1.30 0.49 3.93
C SER A 131 1.34 -0.62 4.96
N LYS A 132 1.79 -1.81 4.54
CA LYS A 132 2.18 -2.92 5.42
C LYS A 132 3.60 -3.39 5.11
N GLY A 133 4.23 -4.07 6.06
CA GLY A 133 5.61 -4.56 5.90
C GLY A 133 6.66 -3.45 6.02
N VAL A 134 7.92 -3.84 5.80
CA VAL A 134 9.11 -2.97 5.90
C VAL A 134 10.15 -3.38 4.85
N GLY A 135 11.03 -2.44 4.47
CA GLY A 135 12.09 -2.69 3.50
C GLY A 135 11.55 -3.29 2.19
N LYS A 136 12.22 -4.33 1.68
CA LYS A 136 11.87 -5.02 0.42
C LYS A 136 10.49 -5.68 0.40
N ASP A 137 9.89 -5.93 1.56
CA ASP A 137 8.59 -6.58 1.70
C ASP A 137 7.47 -5.55 1.96
N LYS A 138 7.81 -4.24 1.89
CA LYS A 138 6.85 -3.17 2.05
C LYS A 138 5.89 -3.15 0.85
N ILE A 139 4.60 -3.05 1.18
CA ILE A 139 3.53 -2.88 0.21
C ILE A 139 2.85 -1.57 0.55
N LYS A 140 2.73 -0.67 -0.43
CA LYS A 140 2.24 0.69 -0.22
C LYS A 140 1.14 1.01 -1.19
N TYR A 141 0.01 1.51 -0.68
CA TYR A 141 -1.13 1.96 -1.47
C TYR A 141 -1.15 3.49 -1.53
N HIS A 142 -1.45 4.01 -2.71
CA HIS A 142 -1.62 5.42 -3.01
C HIS A 142 -2.90 5.57 -3.82
N LEU A 143 -3.98 5.95 -3.16
CA LEU A 143 -5.30 6.02 -3.76
C LEU A 143 -5.86 7.42 -3.66
N GLN A 144 -6.59 7.83 -4.68
CA GLN A 144 -7.34 9.07 -4.74
C GLN A 144 -8.82 8.77 -4.93
N LYS A 145 -9.67 9.49 -4.22
CA LYS A 145 -11.12 9.36 -4.38
C LYS A 145 -11.52 9.84 -5.78
N LEU A 146 -12.37 9.09 -6.47
CA LEU A 146 -12.97 9.52 -7.73
C LEU A 146 -14.03 10.59 -7.44
N ALA A 147 -14.03 11.67 -8.21
CA ALA A 147 -15.06 12.71 -8.12
C ALA A 147 -16.42 12.13 -8.54
N GLU A 148 -17.45 12.38 -7.74
CA GLU A 148 -18.85 12.04 -8.02
C GLU A 148 -19.48 12.93 -9.09
#